data_AF-A0A1H3TIA2-F1
#
_entry.id   AF-A0A1H3TIA2-F1
#
_cell.length_a   1.000
_cell.length_b   1.000
_cell.length_c   1.000
_cell.angle_alpha   90.00
_cell.angle_beta   90.00
_cell.angle_gamma   90.00
#
_symmetry.space_group_name_H-M   'P 1'
#
loop_
_entity.id
_entity.type
_entity.pdbx_description
1 polymer ?
#
loop_
_entity_poly.entity_id
_entity_poly.type
_entity_poly.pdbx_seq_one_letter_code
_entity_poly.pdbx_strand_id
1 'polypeptide(L)'
;MDMTQEVRRDLSVTRSVAGGLIVVCALGAAGSAAVPGVNNRWYGTETLLSWIYPGAIWPLLVALAGAGLVVMRRPGWVREAAVVAAIAGAQAAGYGIVAARDWFNAWGAGGMATHNLATVVTFAASVAICATVAICVAVGLLWQEPSDCRTLLRPARFRPVAVGAVVAVGLPLALGAAFRDTDITSLGQYALTYSLPWGAALAATGWLDRRAAITARTTVAVSAVLAALTVDTAVYG
;
A
#
# COMPACT_ATOMS: atom_id res chain seq x y z
N MET A 1 -26.15 30.60 17.25
CA MET A 1 -25.70 29.58 16.30
C MET A 1 -25.44 28.33 17.12
N ASP A 2 -26.07 27.22 16.77
CA ASP A 2 -26.07 26.00 17.59
C ASP A 2 -24.71 25.28 17.46
N MET A 3 -24.00 25.10 18.58
CA MET A 3 -22.65 24.53 18.65
C MET A 3 -22.56 23.15 17.97
N THR A 4 -23.67 22.44 17.87
CA THR A 4 -23.77 21.13 17.19
C THR A 4 -23.64 21.23 15.66
N GLN A 5 -24.00 22.36 15.05
CA GLN A 5 -23.88 22.57 13.60
C GLN A 5 -22.45 22.91 13.17
N GLU A 6 -21.71 23.64 14.01
CA GLU A 6 -20.33 24.05 13.75
C GLU A 6 -19.39 22.84 13.73
N VAL A 7 -19.46 21.99 14.76
CA VAL A 7 -18.69 20.73 14.84
C VAL A 7 -18.95 19.80 13.65
N ARG A 8 -20.19 19.73 13.14
CA ARG A 8 -20.50 18.90 11.97
C ARG A 8 -19.88 19.44 10.67
N ARG A 9 -19.80 20.77 10.53
CA ARG A 9 -19.17 21.40 9.35
C ARG A 9 -17.68 21.12 9.32
N ASP A 10 -16.99 21.26 10.45
CA ASP A 10 -15.54 21.05 10.53
C ASP A 10 -15.17 19.60 10.19
N LEU A 11 -15.90 18.63 10.74
CA LEU A 11 -15.70 17.21 10.42
C LEU A 11 -15.94 16.89 8.94
N SER A 12 -16.88 17.58 8.28
CA SER A 12 -17.13 17.41 6.85
C SER A 12 -15.98 17.93 5.99
N VAL A 13 -15.40 19.08 6.37
CA VAL A 13 -14.25 19.67 5.67
C VAL A 13 -13.02 18.78 5.83
N THR A 14 -12.69 18.36 7.05
CA THR A 14 -11.53 17.49 7.32
C THR A 14 -11.59 16.20 6.52
N ARG A 15 -12.77 15.53 6.47
CA ARG A 15 -12.96 14.30 5.69
C ARG A 15 -12.80 14.52 4.20
N SER A 16 -13.33 15.61 3.67
CA SER A 16 -13.23 15.94 2.25
C SER A 16 -11.77 16.19 1.84
N VAL A 17 -11.02 16.92 2.67
CA VAL A 17 -9.59 17.18 2.46
C VAL A 17 -8.78 15.89 2.57
N ALA A 18 -9.02 15.08 3.59
CA ALA A 18 -8.31 13.82 3.79
C ALA A 18 -8.55 12.83 2.64
N GLY A 19 -9.82 12.64 2.25
CA GLY A 19 -10.15 11.77 1.11
C GLY A 19 -9.58 12.30 -0.21
N GLY A 20 -9.62 13.63 -0.43
CA GLY A 20 -9.00 14.26 -1.60
C GLY A 20 -7.49 14.04 -1.66
N LEU A 21 -6.80 14.16 -0.52
CA LEU A 21 -5.36 13.91 -0.42
C LEU A 21 -5.01 12.45 -0.73
N ILE A 22 -5.79 11.48 -0.23
CA ILE A 22 -5.62 10.06 -0.58
C ILE A 22 -5.75 9.83 -2.10
N VAL A 23 -6.75 10.45 -2.75
CA VAL A 23 -6.92 10.35 -4.21
C VAL A 23 -5.74 10.96 -4.95
N VAL A 24 -5.30 12.16 -4.57
CA VAL A 24 -4.15 12.84 -5.19
C VAL A 24 -2.88 12.00 -5.04
N CYS A 25 -2.64 11.41 -3.87
CA CYS A 25 -1.52 10.49 -3.65
C CYS A 25 -1.61 9.24 -4.53
N ALA A 26 -2.80 8.63 -4.64
CA ALA A 26 -3.00 7.48 -5.52
C ALA A 26 -2.73 7.81 -6.99
N LEU A 27 -3.19 8.98 -7.45
CA LEU A 27 -2.94 9.46 -8.82
C LEU A 27 -1.46 9.82 -9.05
N GLY A 28 -0.78 10.42 -8.06
CA GLY A 28 0.65 10.69 -8.12
C GLY A 28 1.47 9.40 -8.24
N ALA A 29 1.17 8.41 -7.38
CA ALA A 29 1.77 7.10 -7.44
C ALA A 29 1.46 6.37 -8.76
N ALA A 30 0.22 6.43 -9.25
CA ALA A 30 -0.16 5.88 -10.54
C ALA A 30 0.58 6.56 -11.69
N GLY A 31 0.71 7.88 -11.65
CA GLY A 31 1.47 8.65 -12.63
C GLY A 31 2.93 8.19 -12.67
N SER A 32 3.60 8.13 -11.51
CA SER A 32 4.98 7.65 -11.39
C SER A 32 5.16 6.18 -11.80
N ALA A 33 4.20 5.31 -11.47
CA ALA A 33 4.22 3.92 -11.89
C ALA A 33 3.91 3.74 -13.38
N ALA A 34 3.11 4.66 -13.96
CA ALA A 34 2.67 4.61 -15.35
C ALA A 34 3.70 5.10 -16.33
N VAL A 35 4.61 6.01 -15.94
CA VAL A 35 5.59 6.61 -16.86
C VAL A 35 6.39 5.50 -17.53
N PRO A 36 6.06 5.11 -18.78
CA PRO A 36 6.99 4.35 -19.61
C PRO A 36 8.09 5.34 -19.99
N GLY A 37 9.23 4.92 -20.51
CA GLY A 37 10.14 5.88 -21.11
C GLY A 37 9.46 6.68 -22.22
N VAL A 38 8.94 7.86 -21.90
CA VAL A 38 8.23 8.71 -22.84
C VAL A 38 9.27 9.28 -23.79
N ASN A 39 9.28 8.73 -25.00
CA ASN A 39 9.90 9.24 -26.20
C ASN A 39 11.43 9.39 -26.17
N ASN A 40 12.13 8.43 -26.75
CA ASN A 40 13.24 8.79 -27.63
C ASN A 40 13.39 7.78 -28.77
N ARG A 41 12.77 8.10 -29.91
CA ARG A 41 13.15 7.52 -31.23
C ARG A 41 14.58 7.90 -31.66
N TRP A 42 15.31 8.64 -30.82
CA TRP A 42 16.63 9.19 -31.12
C TRP A 42 17.78 8.58 -30.30
N TYR A 43 17.48 7.81 -29.25
CA TYR A 43 18.45 7.02 -28.49
C TYR A 43 17.85 5.62 -28.32
N GLY A 44 18.59 4.58 -28.74
CA GLY A 44 18.16 3.17 -28.80
C GLY A 44 17.06 2.80 -27.81
N THR A 45 15.89 2.46 -28.36
CA THR A 45 14.58 2.30 -27.71
C THR A 45 14.44 1.14 -26.71
N GLU A 46 15.53 0.50 -26.30
CA GLU A 46 15.45 -0.74 -25.51
C GLU A 46 15.46 -0.52 -23.98
N THR A 47 15.90 0.64 -23.50
CA THR A 47 16.33 0.77 -22.09
C THR A 47 15.28 1.18 -21.07
N LEU A 48 14.17 1.82 -21.46
CA LEU A 48 13.09 2.23 -20.56
C LEU A 48 11.82 1.35 -20.67
N LEU A 49 11.80 0.40 -21.63
CA LEU A 49 10.74 -0.59 -21.77
C LEU A 49 10.77 -1.64 -20.65
N SER A 50 11.89 -1.77 -19.93
CA SER A 50 12.03 -2.67 -18.78
C SER A 50 11.46 -2.10 -17.47
N TRP A 51 11.02 -0.82 -17.46
CA TRP A 51 10.31 -0.25 -16.32
C TRP A 51 8.87 -0.78 -16.29
N ILE A 52 8.70 -1.93 -15.62
CA ILE A 52 7.41 -2.56 -15.43
C ILE A 52 7.26 -2.83 -13.93
N TYR A 53 6.39 -2.07 -13.27
CA TYR A 53 5.93 -2.46 -11.95
C TYR A 53 5.19 -3.80 -12.04
N PRO A 54 5.26 -4.65 -10.99
CA PRO A 54 4.40 -5.82 -10.90
C PRO A 54 2.94 -5.44 -11.11
N GLY A 55 2.22 -6.21 -11.92
CA GLY A 55 0.82 -5.90 -12.29
C GLY A 55 -0.09 -5.71 -11.07
N ALA A 56 0.27 -6.28 -9.92
CA ALA A 56 -0.39 -6.11 -8.64
C ALA A 56 -0.48 -4.66 -8.14
N ILE A 57 0.38 -3.73 -8.59
CA ILE A 57 0.33 -2.34 -8.14
C ILE A 57 -0.95 -1.63 -8.63
N TRP A 58 -1.46 -1.97 -9.82
CA TRP A 58 -2.58 -1.26 -10.43
C TRP A 58 -3.89 -1.44 -9.65
N PRO A 59 -4.30 -2.66 -9.28
CA PRO A 59 -5.44 -2.86 -8.40
C PRO A 59 -5.31 -2.14 -7.05
N LEU A 60 -4.10 -2.08 -6.47
CA LEU A 60 -3.85 -1.40 -5.19
C LEU A 60 -4.08 0.10 -5.31
N LEU A 61 -3.59 0.73 -6.38
CA LEU A 61 -3.78 2.16 -6.63
C LEU A 61 -5.25 2.51 -6.92
N VAL A 62 -5.96 1.63 -7.65
CA VAL A 62 -7.42 1.77 -7.86
C VAL A 62 -8.17 1.66 -6.53
N ALA A 63 -7.81 0.68 -5.69
CA ALA A 63 -8.41 0.52 -4.36
C ALA A 63 -8.15 1.74 -3.46
N LEU A 64 -6.93 2.29 -3.51
CA LEU A 64 -6.54 3.49 -2.76
C LEU A 64 -7.33 4.72 -3.20
N ALA A 65 -7.44 4.96 -4.50
CA ALA A 65 -8.24 6.06 -5.05
C ALA A 65 -9.73 5.88 -4.73
N GLY A 66 -10.26 4.68 -4.89
CA GLY A 66 -11.64 4.33 -4.55
C GLY A 66 -11.94 4.58 -3.07
N ALA A 67 -11.04 4.18 -2.17
CA ALA A 67 -11.16 4.45 -0.74
C ALA A 67 -11.17 5.95 -0.44
N GLY A 68 -10.28 6.74 -1.06
CA GLY A 68 -10.28 8.20 -0.92
C GLY A 68 -11.61 8.83 -1.35
N LEU A 69 -12.18 8.39 -2.48
CA LEU A 69 -13.50 8.83 -2.94
C LEU A 69 -14.62 8.46 -1.96
N VAL A 70 -14.58 7.25 -1.38
CA VAL A 70 -15.55 6.83 -0.35
C VAL A 70 -15.44 7.71 0.89
N VAL A 71 -14.23 8.03 1.37
CA VAL A 71 -14.01 8.96 2.49
C VAL A 71 -14.65 10.33 2.22
N MET A 72 -14.50 10.86 0.99
CA MET A 72 -15.10 12.15 0.61
C MET A 72 -16.62 12.13 0.54
N ARG A 73 -17.21 11.03 0.02
CA ARG A 73 -18.62 10.99 -0.39
C ARG A 73 -19.55 10.26 0.57
N ARG A 74 -19.01 9.38 1.43
CA ARG A 74 -19.80 8.45 2.25
C ARG A 74 -19.35 8.52 3.72
N PRO A 75 -19.86 9.48 4.52
CA PRO A 75 -19.45 9.69 5.90
C PRO A 75 -19.68 8.46 6.81
N GLY A 76 -20.62 7.58 6.46
CA GLY A 76 -20.89 6.34 7.20
C GLY A 76 -19.94 5.17 6.90
N TRP A 77 -19.00 5.33 5.96
CA TRP A 77 -18.06 4.29 5.52
C TRP A 77 -16.59 4.74 5.64
N VAL A 78 -16.34 5.85 6.33
CA VAL A 78 -15.00 6.47 6.42
C VAL A 78 -14.00 5.50 7.05
N ARG A 79 -14.42 4.75 8.06
CA ARG A 79 -13.54 3.84 8.80
C ARG A 79 -13.12 2.64 7.94
N GLU A 80 -14.07 2.00 7.27
CA GLU A 80 -13.81 0.89 6.36
C GLU A 80 -12.93 1.34 5.18
N ALA A 81 -13.22 2.51 4.62
CA ALA A 81 -12.43 3.08 3.54
C ALA A 81 -11.00 3.43 4.00
N ALA A 82 -10.83 4.01 5.19
CA ALA A 82 -9.51 4.30 5.76
C ALA A 82 -8.71 3.01 5.99
N VAL A 83 -9.34 1.92 6.43
CA VAL A 83 -8.68 0.60 6.53
C VAL A 83 -8.20 0.13 5.16
N VAL A 84 -9.05 0.18 4.12
CA VAL A 84 -8.65 -0.20 2.76
C VAL A 84 -7.48 0.66 2.29
N ALA A 85 -7.54 1.98 2.48
CA ALA A 85 -6.50 2.92 2.09
C ALA A 85 -5.17 2.65 2.82
N ALA A 86 -5.20 2.36 4.12
CA ALA A 86 -4.01 2.05 4.89
C ALA A 86 -3.34 0.75 4.40
N ILE A 87 -4.12 -0.30 4.11
CA ILE A 87 -3.59 -1.59 3.64
C ILE A 87 -3.04 -1.45 2.23
N ALA A 88 -3.83 -0.91 1.30
CA ALA A 88 -3.42 -0.73 -0.09
C ALA A 88 -2.22 0.23 -0.21
N GLY A 89 -2.24 1.31 0.57
CA GLY A 89 -1.12 2.24 0.68
C GLY A 89 0.14 1.57 1.23
N ALA A 90 0.05 0.75 2.28
CA ALA A 90 1.21 0.04 2.84
C ALA A 90 1.86 -0.90 1.82
N GLN A 91 1.06 -1.63 1.06
CA GLN A 91 1.57 -2.49 0.00
C GLN A 91 2.19 -1.68 -1.14
N ALA A 92 1.51 -0.62 -1.61
CA ALA A 92 2.05 0.25 -2.66
C ALA A 92 3.37 0.92 -2.22
N ALA A 93 3.49 1.31 -0.96
CA ALA A 93 4.73 1.83 -0.39
C ALA A 93 5.84 0.78 -0.39
N GLY A 94 5.52 -0.46 0.01
CA GLY A 94 6.44 -1.60 -0.07
C GLY A 94 6.96 -1.83 -1.49
N TYR A 95 6.06 -1.85 -2.49
CA TYR A 95 6.44 -1.95 -3.90
C TYR A 95 7.37 -0.81 -4.34
N GLY A 96 7.08 0.44 -3.96
CA GLY A 96 7.93 1.58 -4.30
C GLY A 96 9.33 1.49 -3.68
N ILE A 97 9.43 1.05 -2.41
CA ILE A 97 10.71 0.87 -1.71
C ILE A 97 11.54 -0.24 -2.35
N VAL A 98 10.92 -1.39 -2.60
CA VAL A 98 11.58 -2.54 -3.24
C VAL A 98 12.04 -2.18 -4.65
N ALA A 99 11.18 -1.55 -5.44
CA ALA A 99 11.56 -1.07 -6.77
C ALA A 99 12.76 -0.12 -6.70
N ALA A 100 12.71 0.91 -5.85
CA ALA A 100 13.81 1.89 -5.72
C ALA A 100 15.15 1.20 -5.40
N ARG A 101 15.12 0.21 -4.49
CA ARG A 101 16.29 -0.59 -4.13
C ARG A 101 16.81 -1.43 -5.29
N ASP A 102 15.93 -2.15 -5.98
CA ASP A 102 16.33 -3.12 -7.00
C ASP A 102 16.91 -2.42 -8.24
N TRP A 103 16.41 -1.23 -8.54
CA TRP A 103 16.99 -0.34 -9.54
C TRP A 103 18.33 0.26 -9.10
N PHE A 104 18.53 0.52 -7.81
CA PHE A 104 19.81 1.01 -7.29
C PHE A 104 20.91 -0.07 -7.31
N ASN A 105 20.58 -1.32 -7.02
CA ASN A 105 21.55 -2.43 -6.85
C ASN A 105 21.98 -3.14 -8.14
N ALA A 106 21.75 -2.54 -9.31
CA ALA A 106 22.12 -3.04 -10.65
C ALA A 106 21.48 -4.37 -11.12
N TRP A 107 20.83 -5.15 -10.25
CA TRP A 107 20.03 -6.33 -10.64
C TRP A 107 18.82 -5.94 -11.52
N GLY A 108 18.18 -4.79 -11.27
CA GLY A 108 17.17 -4.23 -12.18
C GLY A 108 17.76 -3.54 -13.42
N ALA A 109 19.04 -3.15 -13.37
CA ALA A 109 19.69 -2.35 -14.42
C ALA A 109 20.38 -3.19 -15.51
N GLY A 110 20.13 -4.51 -15.57
CA GLY A 110 20.61 -5.39 -16.64
C GLY A 110 20.09 -4.92 -18.01
N GLY A 111 20.83 -4.03 -18.66
CA GLY A 111 20.46 -3.41 -19.94
C GLY A 111 19.98 -1.97 -19.88
N MET A 112 19.82 -1.33 -18.71
CA MET A 112 19.39 0.07 -18.62
C MET A 112 20.59 1.02 -18.59
N ALA A 113 20.55 2.08 -19.41
CA ALA A 113 21.61 3.08 -19.42
C ALA A 113 21.70 3.82 -18.08
N THR A 114 22.92 3.98 -17.54
CA THR A 114 23.19 4.56 -16.21
C THR A 114 22.59 5.94 -15.97
N HIS A 115 22.42 6.75 -17.02
CA HIS A 115 21.80 8.07 -16.92
C HIS A 115 20.28 8.02 -16.62
N ASN A 116 19.60 6.92 -16.92
CA ASN A 116 18.17 6.73 -16.65
C ASN A 116 17.90 6.19 -15.23
N LEU A 117 18.92 5.66 -14.57
CA LEU A 117 18.80 5.05 -13.24
C LEU A 117 18.26 6.04 -12.20
N ALA A 118 18.74 7.29 -12.24
CA ALA A 118 18.29 8.35 -11.34
C ALA A 118 16.80 8.65 -11.50
N THR A 119 16.30 8.69 -12.74
CA THR A 119 14.89 8.94 -13.05
C THR A 119 13.99 7.83 -12.52
N VAL A 120 14.38 6.58 -12.76
CA VAL A 120 13.67 5.36 -12.38
C VAL A 120 13.59 5.22 -10.86
N VAL A 121 14.71 5.42 -10.15
CA VAL A 121 14.74 5.46 -8.68
C VAL A 121 13.85 6.60 -8.15
N THR A 122 13.84 7.77 -8.81
CA THR A 122 13.01 8.90 -8.41
C THR A 122 11.51 8.59 -8.54
N PHE A 123 11.09 7.92 -9.61
CA PHE A 123 9.70 7.49 -9.76
C PHE A 123 9.32 6.43 -8.73
N ALA A 124 10.21 5.49 -8.42
CA ALA A 124 9.96 4.51 -7.37
C ALA A 124 9.83 5.13 -5.98
N ALA A 125 10.72 6.07 -5.66
CA ALA A 125 10.65 6.85 -4.43
C ALA A 125 9.35 7.67 -4.37
N SER A 126 8.91 8.23 -5.50
CA SER A 126 7.66 9.00 -5.58
C SER A 126 6.44 8.13 -5.28
N VAL A 127 6.38 6.90 -5.80
CA VAL A 127 5.35 5.92 -5.43
C VAL A 127 5.37 5.65 -3.92
N ALA A 128 6.54 5.38 -3.36
CA ALA A 128 6.70 5.11 -1.92
C ALA A 128 6.24 6.29 -1.05
N ILE A 129 6.63 7.52 -1.40
CA ILE A 129 6.28 8.74 -0.68
C ILE A 129 4.77 8.99 -0.76
N CYS A 130 4.19 8.97 -1.96
CA CYS A 130 2.75 9.19 -2.14
C CYS A 130 1.93 8.16 -1.37
N ALA A 131 2.28 6.88 -1.46
CA ALA A 131 1.62 5.82 -0.73
C ALA A 131 1.77 5.99 0.80
N THR A 132 2.96 6.37 1.28
CA THR A 132 3.21 6.65 2.70
C THR A 132 2.36 7.79 3.22
N VAL A 133 2.25 8.89 2.47
CA VAL A 133 1.37 10.03 2.83
C VAL A 133 -0.08 9.56 2.93
N ALA A 134 -0.56 8.77 1.97
CA ALA A 134 -1.92 8.23 2.00
C ALA A 134 -2.16 7.34 3.23
N ILE A 135 -1.18 6.51 3.64
CA ILE A 135 -1.25 5.72 4.88
C ILE A 135 -1.36 6.65 6.10
N CYS A 136 -0.49 7.66 6.21
CA CYS A 136 -0.51 8.58 7.35
C CYS A 136 -1.87 9.28 7.49
N VAL A 137 -2.46 9.70 6.36
CA VAL A 137 -3.79 10.31 6.33
C VAL A 137 -4.86 9.30 6.75
N ALA A 138 -4.83 8.09 6.22
CA ALA A 138 -5.78 7.03 6.55
C ALA A 138 -5.70 6.62 8.03
N VAL A 139 -4.49 6.46 8.57
CA VAL A 139 -4.26 6.19 9.99
C VAL A 139 -4.71 7.37 10.86
N GLY A 140 -4.48 8.60 10.43
CA GLY A 140 -5.00 9.80 11.09
C GLY A 140 -6.52 9.80 11.19
N LEU A 141 -7.22 9.39 10.13
CA LEU A 141 -8.68 9.22 10.13
C LEU A 141 -9.14 8.14 11.11
N LEU A 142 -8.37 7.05 11.26
CA LEU A 142 -8.65 5.99 12.23
C LEU A 142 -8.35 6.42 13.68
N TRP A 143 -7.39 7.32 13.90
CA TRP A 143 -6.99 7.79 15.22
C TRP A 143 -7.98 8.81 15.82
N GLN A 144 -8.64 9.62 14.99
CA GLN A 144 -9.51 10.70 15.46
C GLN A 144 -10.85 10.25 16.09
N GLU A 145 -11.18 8.96 16.07
CA GLU A 145 -12.39 8.45 16.73
C GLU A 145 -12.11 8.07 18.20
N PRO A 146 -12.96 8.49 19.16
CA PRO A 146 -12.74 8.28 20.58
C PRO A 146 -12.99 6.80 20.94
N SER A 147 -11.96 5.97 20.82
CA SER A 147 -11.87 4.75 21.62
C SER A 147 -11.29 5.14 22.98
N ASP A 148 -11.99 4.83 24.08
CA ASP A 148 -11.51 5.04 25.45
C ASP A 148 -10.00 4.77 25.53
N CYS A 149 -9.18 5.75 25.93
CA CYS A 149 -7.72 5.67 25.85
C CYS A 149 -7.11 4.41 26.49
N ARG A 150 -7.84 3.73 27.38
CA ARG A 150 -7.47 2.44 27.99
C ARG A 150 -7.51 1.25 27.01
N THR A 151 -8.34 1.31 25.98
CA THR A 151 -8.45 0.29 24.92
C THR A 151 -7.41 0.42 23.82
N LEU A 152 -6.71 1.55 23.73
CA LEU A 152 -5.62 1.74 22.76
C LEU A 152 -4.39 0.86 23.08
N LEU A 153 -4.08 0.68 24.37
CA LEU A 153 -2.88 -0.05 24.80
C LEU A 153 -3.07 -1.57 24.88
N ARG A 154 -4.30 -2.07 24.92
CA ARG A 154 -4.58 -3.51 25.03
C ARG A 154 -5.55 -3.95 23.94
N PRO A 155 -5.14 -4.90 23.08
CA PRO A 155 -6.06 -5.45 22.09
C PRO A 155 -7.23 -6.12 22.82
N ALA A 156 -8.44 -5.95 22.30
CA ALA A 156 -9.62 -6.62 22.85
C ALA A 156 -9.49 -8.15 22.75
N ARG A 157 -8.69 -8.64 21.80
CA ARG A 157 -8.42 -10.05 21.55
C ARG A 157 -6.96 -10.23 21.15
N PHE A 158 -6.24 -11.12 21.81
CA PHE A 158 -4.83 -11.42 21.48
C PHE A 158 -4.67 -12.28 20.21
N ARG A 159 -5.67 -13.12 19.88
CA ARG A 159 -5.61 -14.04 18.73
C ARG A 159 -5.29 -13.35 17.39
N PRO A 160 -5.92 -12.22 17.00
CA PRO A 160 -5.58 -11.54 15.76
C PRO A 160 -4.14 -11.01 15.72
N VAL A 161 -3.60 -10.58 16.86
CA VAL A 161 -2.20 -10.14 16.97
C VAL A 161 -1.25 -11.30 16.69
N ALA A 162 -1.51 -12.46 17.28
CA ALA A 162 -0.74 -13.67 17.01
C ALA A 162 -0.83 -14.10 15.54
N VAL A 163 -2.03 -14.08 14.95
CA VAL A 163 -2.21 -14.37 13.51
C VAL A 163 -1.44 -13.39 12.64
N GLY A 164 -1.52 -12.09 12.94
CA GLY A 164 -0.78 -11.06 12.23
C GLY A 164 0.73 -11.24 12.32
N ALA A 165 1.25 -11.56 13.52
CA ALA A 165 2.67 -11.86 13.72
C ALA A 165 3.12 -13.10 12.95
N VAL A 166 2.31 -14.16 12.94
CA VAL A 166 2.57 -15.38 12.16
C VAL A 166 2.60 -15.07 10.67
N VAL A 167 1.69 -14.24 10.15
CA VAL A 167 1.72 -13.84 8.73
C VAL A 167 2.93 -12.97 8.44
N ALA A 168 3.23 -11.98 9.28
CA ALA A 168 4.35 -11.05 9.10
C ALA A 168 5.71 -11.77 9.04
N VAL A 169 5.94 -12.75 9.92
CA VAL A 169 7.23 -13.45 10.03
C VAL A 169 7.24 -14.76 9.24
N GLY A 170 6.15 -15.52 9.27
CA GLY A 170 6.08 -16.83 8.66
C GLY A 170 5.99 -16.78 7.14
N LEU A 171 5.28 -15.81 6.57
CA LEU A 171 5.10 -15.74 5.12
C LEU A 171 6.42 -15.48 4.36
N PRO A 172 7.29 -14.52 4.74
CA PRO A 172 8.58 -14.33 4.06
C PRO A 172 9.43 -15.59 4.11
N LEU A 173 9.46 -16.30 5.25
CA LEU A 173 10.21 -17.55 5.39
C LEU A 173 9.65 -18.66 4.50
N ALA A 174 8.31 -18.78 4.42
CA ALA A 174 7.66 -19.75 3.55
C ALA A 174 7.92 -19.47 2.07
N LEU A 175 7.84 -18.21 1.64
CA LEU A 175 8.13 -17.79 0.26
C LEU A 175 9.62 -17.97 -0.08
N GLY A 176 10.53 -17.56 0.81
CA GLY A 176 11.96 -17.77 0.64
C GLY A 176 12.33 -19.25 0.53
N ALA A 177 11.68 -20.12 1.32
CA ALA A 177 11.87 -21.57 1.20
C ALA A 177 11.30 -22.13 -0.12
N ALA A 178 10.13 -21.64 -0.57
CA ALA A 178 9.48 -22.10 -1.80
C ALA A 178 10.25 -21.71 -3.07
N PHE A 179 10.76 -20.48 -3.13
CA PHE A 179 11.53 -19.97 -4.27
C PHE A 179 13.03 -20.21 -4.17
N ARG A 180 13.51 -20.76 -3.04
CA ARG A 180 14.93 -20.97 -2.71
C ARG A 180 15.73 -19.66 -2.57
N ASP A 181 15.04 -18.56 -2.28
CA ASP A 181 15.59 -17.23 -2.04
C ASP A 181 15.58 -16.92 -0.53
N THR A 182 16.50 -17.55 0.21
CA THR A 182 16.58 -17.44 1.69
C THR A 182 17.52 -16.33 2.16
N ASP A 183 18.08 -15.53 1.26
CA ASP A 183 18.92 -14.41 1.64
C ASP A 183 18.07 -13.30 2.30
N ILE A 184 18.69 -12.58 3.24
CA ILE A 184 18.02 -11.55 4.07
C ILE A 184 17.35 -10.48 3.20
N THR A 185 17.92 -10.22 2.03
CA THR A 185 17.46 -9.22 1.07
C THR A 185 16.11 -9.64 0.48
N SER A 186 15.99 -10.86 -0.04
CA SER A 186 14.75 -11.39 -0.62
C SER A 186 13.65 -11.53 0.42
N LEU A 187 14.00 -12.00 1.63
CA LEU A 187 13.08 -12.03 2.76
C LEU A 187 12.56 -10.63 3.12
N GLY A 188 13.43 -9.62 3.07
CA GLY A 188 13.06 -8.22 3.27
C GLY A 188 12.08 -7.70 2.22
N GLN A 189 12.27 -8.07 0.94
CA GLN A 189 11.35 -7.72 -0.13
C GLN A 189 9.97 -8.37 0.06
N TYR A 190 9.92 -9.69 0.34
CA TYR A 190 8.66 -10.36 0.63
C TYR A 190 7.95 -9.79 1.85
N ALA A 191 8.72 -9.39 2.86
CA ALA A 191 8.19 -8.76 4.06
C ALA A 191 7.54 -7.41 3.76
N LEU A 192 8.26 -6.52 3.06
CA LEU A 192 7.78 -5.17 2.76
C LEU A 192 6.59 -5.16 1.79
N THR A 193 6.62 -6.00 0.76
CA THR A 193 5.60 -5.99 -0.30
C THR A 193 4.31 -6.70 0.12
N TYR A 194 4.42 -7.76 0.93
CA TYR A 194 3.29 -8.64 1.22
C TYR A 194 3.07 -8.83 2.72
N SER A 195 4.03 -9.44 3.43
CA SER A 195 3.75 -10.02 4.74
C SER A 195 3.50 -8.99 5.83
N LEU A 196 4.25 -7.89 5.86
CA LEU A 196 4.13 -6.85 6.87
C LEU A 196 2.82 -6.09 6.70
N PRO A 197 2.44 -5.59 5.49
CA PRO A 197 1.12 -4.99 5.28
C PRO A 197 -0.02 -5.92 5.70
N TRP A 198 0.03 -7.20 5.33
CA TRP A 198 -1.03 -8.16 5.66
C TRP A 198 -1.06 -8.52 7.14
N GLY A 199 0.10 -8.79 7.73
CA GLY A 199 0.25 -9.13 9.13
C GLY A 199 -0.16 -7.98 10.05
N ALA A 200 0.27 -6.76 9.75
CA ALA A 200 -0.13 -5.56 10.48
C ALA A 200 -1.64 -5.32 10.38
N ALA A 201 -2.24 -5.49 9.20
CA ALA A 201 -3.68 -5.35 9.01
C ALA A 201 -4.48 -6.39 9.81
N LEU A 202 -4.05 -7.66 9.80
CA LEU A 202 -4.67 -8.73 10.56
C LEU A 202 -4.53 -8.51 12.07
N ALA A 203 -3.35 -8.08 12.53
CA ALA A 203 -3.11 -7.72 13.92
C ALA A 203 -4.04 -6.58 14.34
N ALA A 204 -4.13 -5.51 13.54
CA ALA A 204 -4.97 -4.35 13.80
C ALA A 204 -6.45 -4.71 14.02
N THR A 205 -6.94 -5.83 13.46
CA THR A 205 -8.31 -6.30 13.73
C THR A 205 -8.59 -6.63 15.21
N GLY A 206 -7.57 -6.74 16.06
CA GLY A 206 -7.71 -6.84 17.51
C GLY A 206 -8.18 -5.54 18.19
N TRP A 207 -8.06 -4.41 17.51
CA TRP A 207 -8.47 -3.07 17.97
C TRP A 207 -9.63 -2.47 17.17
N LEU A 208 -9.96 -3.07 16.02
CA LEU A 208 -11.04 -2.60 15.16
C LEU A 208 -12.41 -3.14 15.61
N ASP A 209 -13.46 -2.37 15.32
CA ASP A 209 -14.84 -2.84 15.45
C ASP A 209 -15.13 -3.95 14.42
N ARG A 210 -16.28 -4.63 14.56
CA ARG A 210 -16.61 -5.79 13.73
C ARG A 210 -16.60 -5.48 12.23
N ARG A 211 -17.10 -4.30 11.81
CA ARG A 211 -17.18 -3.96 10.37
C ARG A 211 -15.79 -3.70 9.80
N ALA A 212 -15.00 -2.83 10.43
CA ALA A 212 -13.65 -2.54 9.98
C ALA A 212 -12.73 -3.78 10.06
N ALA A 213 -12.91 -4.65 11.07
CA ALA A 213 -12.19 -5.92 11.16
C ALA A 213 -12.52 -6.89 10.01
N ILE A 214 -13.78 -6.96 9.58
CA ILE A 214 -14.17 -7.74 8.39
C ILE A 214 -13.52 -7.13 7.16
N THR A 215 -13.62 -5.80 6.98
CA THR A 215 -13.02 -5.10 5.84
C THR A 215 -11.51 -5.31 5.75
N ALA A 216 -10.79 -5.26 6.88
CA ALA A 216 -9.36 -5.54 6.90
C ALA A 216 -9.05 -6.96 6.40
N ARG A 217 -9.77 -7.97 6.91
CA ARG A 217 -9.58 -9.38 6.51
C ARG A 217 -9.92 -9.60 5.04
N THR A 218 -11.03 -9.04 4.55
CA THR A 218 -11.41 -9.17 3.14
C THR A 218 -10.41 -8.48 2.24
N THR A 219 -9.89 -7.31 2.64
CA THR A 219 -8.87 -6.58 1.87
C THR A 219 -7.58 -7.38 1.79
N VAL A 220 -7.11 -7.94 2.91
CA VAL A 220 -5.93 -8.83 2.94
C VAL A 220 -6.15 -10.07 2.06
N ALA A 221 -7.31 -10.72 2.17
CA ALA A 221 -7.62 -11.91 1.38
C ALA A 221 -7.67 -11.61 -0.12
N VAL A 222 -8.36 -10.55 -0.53
CA VAL A 222 -8.44 -10.11 -1.94
C VAL A 222 -7.05 -9.73 -2.45
N SER A 223 -6.27 -9.01 -1.65
CA SER A 223 -4.89 -8.63 -2.00
C SER A 223 -3.98 -9.84 -2.17
N ALA A 224 -4.08 -10.85 -1.29
CA ALA A 224 -3.33 -12.09 -1.42
C ALA A 224 -3.70 -12.89 -2.68
N VAL A 225 -5.00 -12.94 -3.03
CA VAL A 225 -5.46 -13.57 -4.28
C VAL A 225 -4.93 -12.80 -5.50
N LEU A 226 -5.00 -11.48 -5.51
CA LEU A 226 -4.46 -10.65 -6.60
C LEU A 226 -2.95 -10.83 -6.74
N ALA A 227 -2.21 -10.90 -5.63
CA ALA A 227 -0.78 -11.18 -5.64
C ALA A 227 -0.49 -12.55 -6.26
N ALA A 228 -1.21 -13.60 -5.85
CA ALA A 228 -1.04 -14.94 -6.41
C ALA A 228 -1.31 -14.98 -7.93
N LEU A 229 -2.40 -14.35 -8.39
CA LEU A 229 -2.76 -14.32 -9.82
C LEU A 229 -1.75 -13.55 -10.67
N THR A 230 -1.14 -12.49 -10.14
CA THR A 230 -0.17 -11.67 -10.87
C THR A 230 1.22 -12.30 -10.93
N VAL A 231 1.59 -13.11 -9.93
CA VAL A 231 2.80 -13.93 -9.98
C VAL A 231 2.69 -15.01 -11.07
N ASP A 232 1.54 -15.67 -11.17
CA ASP A 232 1.33 -16.75 -12.16
C ASP A 232 1.44 -16.24 -13.60
N THR A 233 0.92 -15.04 -13.88
CA THR A 233 1.03 -14.43 -15.22
C THR A 233 2.46 -14.02 -15.61
N ALA A 234 3.36 -13.81 -14.64
CA ALA A 234 4.74 -13.42 -14.91
C ALA A 234 5.67 -14.62 -15.19
N VAL A 235 5.27 -15.84 -14.81
CA VAL A 235 6.06 -17.06 -15.01
C VAL A 235 5.76 -17.73 -16.36
N TYR A 236 4.57 -17.52 -16.92
CA TYR A 236 4.09 -18.20 -18.13
C TYR A 236 3.85 -17.29 -19.36
N GLY A 237 4.18 -16.00 -19.28
CA GLY A 237 4.07 -15.04 -20.38
C GLY A 237 5.44 -14.60 -20.87
#